data_AF-A0A174C5Q4-F1
#
_entry.id   AF-A0A174C5Q4-F1
#
_cell.length_a   1.000
_cell.length_b   1.000
_cell.length_c   1.000
_cell.angle_alpha   90.00
_cell.angle_beta   90.00
_cell.angle_gamma   90.00
#
_symmetry.space_group_name_H-M   'P 1'
#
loop_
_entity.id
_entity.type
_entity.pdbx_description
1 polymer ?
#
loop_
_entity_poly.entity_id
_entity_poly.type
_entity_poly.pdbx_seq_one_letter_code
_entity_poly.pdbx_strand_id
1 'polypeptide(L)'
;MKRYDLSKIMKKAWALFTNARAKYPTFADALRKSWKTAKWEKSIAEKCKAIEEEEKVHEEKAREKREQAAISSVLFRAQIEADRIRREAEAKAERMKAEIAARKEGISYNEYQDRISRAMGYGCGLYCGD
;
A
#
# COMPACT_ATOMS: atom_id res chain seq x y z
N MET A 1 14.55 -29.61 -29.51
CA MET A 1 15.50 -29.31 -30.61
C MET A 1 14.84 -28.68 -31.86
N LYS A 2 13.80 -27.83 -31.73
CA LYS A 2 13.35 -26.93 -32.82
C LYS A 2 13.25 -25.52 -32.28
N ARG A 3 14.31 -24.74 -32.48
CA ARG A 3 14.43 -23.34 -32.00
C ARG A 3 13.54 -22.37 -32.78
N TYR A 4 13.02 -22.79 -33.93
CA TYR A 4 12.17 -22.01 -34.85
C TYR A 4 11.17 -22.94 -35.55
N ASP A 5 9.98 -22.43 -35.86
CA ASP A 5 8.98 -23.12 -36.67
C ASP A 5 9.28 -22.94 -38.17
N LEU A 6 9.88 -23.97 -38.76
CA LEU A 6 10.29 -23.97 -40.17
C LEU A 6 9.08 -23.88 -41.12
N SER A 7 7.94 -24.50 -40.77
CA SER A 7 6.74 -24.45 -41.61
C SER A 7 6.22 -23.02 -41.69
N LYS A 8 6.17 -22.32 -40.55
CA LYS A 8 5.78 -20.91 -40.48
C LYS A 8 6.74 -20.00 -41.24
N ILE A 9 8.04 -20.22 -41.12
CA ILE A 9 9.07 -19.44 -41.86
C ILE A 9 8.92 -19.66 -43.38
N MET A 10 8.68 -20.90 -43.79
CA MET A 10 8.54 -21.26 -45.20
C MET A 10 7.26 -20.69 -45.82
N LYS A 11 6.12 -20.78 -45.10
CA LYS A 11 4.86 -20.16 -45.53
C LYS A 11 4.98 -18.64 -45.65
N LYS A 12 5.64 -17.98 -44.69
CA LYS A 12 5.92 -16.54 -44.76
C LYS A 12 6.83 -16.19 -45.94
N ALA A 13 7.88 -16.98 -46.20
CA ALA A 13 8.76 -16.78 -47.35
C ALA A 13 7.98 -16.89 -48.68
N TRP A 14 7.12 -17.91 -48.80
CA TRP A 14 6.31 -18.12 -49.98
C TRP A 14 5.31 -16.97 -50.19
N ALA A 15 4.61 -16.55 -49.15
CA ALA A 15 3.70 -15.40 -49.22
C ALA A 15 4.40 -14.09 -49.60
N LEU A 16 5.62 -13.85 -49.11
CA LEU A 16 6.42 -12.69 -49.48
C LEU A 16 6.88 -12.76 -50.95
N PHE A 17 7.24 -13.95 -51.43
CA PHE A 17 7.64 -14.16 -52.82
C PHE A 17 6.47 -13.99 -53.79
N THR A 18 5.27 -14.47 -53.45
CA THR A 18 4.08 -14.36 -54.31
C THR A 18 3.49 -12.95 -54.28
N ASN A 19 3.36 -12.35 -53.10
CA ASN A 19 2.56 -11.12 -52.93
C ASN A 19 3.42 -9.84 -53.00
N ALA A 20 4.74 -9.95 -52.84
CA ALA A 20 5.65 -8.81 -52.80
C ALA A 20 6.89 -9.01 -53.71
N ARG A 21 6.68 -9.60 -54.89
CA ARG A 21 7.74 -9.96 -55.84
C ARG A 21 8.58 -8.77 -56.32
N ALA A 22 8.00 -7.57 -56.40
CA ALA A 22 8.74 -6.34 -56.73
C ALA A 22 9.79 -5.98 -55.65
N LYS A 23 9.52 -6.31 -54.38
CA LYS A 23 10.41 -6.04 -53.24
C LYS A 23 11.34 -7.23 -52.92
N TYR A 24 10.89 -8.44 -53.23
CA TYR A 24 11.65 -9.68 -53.06
C TYR A 24 11.64 -10.45 -54.39
N PRO A 25 12.53 -10.11 -55.34
CA PRO A 25 12.51 -10.65 -56.71
C PRO A 25 12.74 -12.17 -56.75
N THR A 26 13.52 -12.69 -55.81
CA THR A 26 13.81 -14.11 -55.69
C THR A 26 13.21 -14.72 -54.42
N PHE A 27 12.94 -16.02 -54.47
CA PHE A 27 12.52 -16.76 -53.27
C PHE A 27 13.60 -16.75 -52.18
N ALA A 28 14.88 -16.74 -52.55
CA ALA A 28 15.98 -16.64 -51.61
C ALA A 28 15.95 -15.32 -50.80
N ASP A 29 15.59 -14.20 -51.44
CA ASP A 29 15.44 -12.89 -50.77
C ASP A 29 14.26 -12.90 -49.79
N ALA A 30 13.13 -13.45 -50.22
CA ALA A 30 11.94 -13.61 -49.37
C ALA A 30 12.21 -14.53 -48.18
N LEU A 31 12.95 -15.63 -48.40
CA LEU A 31 13.37 -16.57 -47.37
C LEU A 31 14.34 -15.90 -46.36
N ARG A 32 15.32 -15.13 -46.84
CA ARG A 32 16.23 -14.38 -45.96
C ARG A 32 15.47 -13.39 -45.08
N LYS A 33 14.43 -12.72 -45.62
CA LYS A 33 13.58 -11.82 -44.84
C LYS A 33 12.74 -12.56 -43.79
N SER A 34 12.07 -13.64 -44.17
CA SER A 34 11.24 -14.42 -43.23
C SER A 34 12.06 -15.00 -42.08
N TRP A 35 13.30 -15.45 -42.36
CA TRP A 35 14.26 -15.87 -41.35
C TRP A 35 14.69 -14.75 -40.40
N LYS A 36 14.97 -13.55 -40.92
CA LYS A 36 15.28 -12.38 -40.07
C LYS A 36 14.11 -12.03 -39.15
N THR A 37 12.89 -12.03 -39.68
CA THR A 37 11.68 -11.77 -38.89
C THR A 37 11.47 -12.82 -37.81
N ALA A 38 11.64 -14.11 -38.12
CA ALA A 38 11.48 -15.18 -37.12
C ALA A 38 12.54 -15.12 -36.01
N LYS A 39 13.78 -14.74 -36.33
CA LYS A 39 14.81 -14.47 -35.32
C LYS A 39 14.43 -13.31 -34.40
N TRP A 40 13.90 -12.23 -34.97
CA TRP A 40 13.45 -11.08 -34.20
C TRP A 40 12.23 -11.41 -33.32
N GLU A 41 11.19 -12.04 -33.88
CA GLU A 41 10.01 -12.50 -33.13
C GLU A 41 10.39 -13.36 -31.93
N LYS A 42 11.37 -14.25 -32.11
CA LYS A 42 11.88 -15.07 -31.00
C LYS A 42 12.59 -14.25 -29.93
N SER A 43 13.46 -13.31 -30.33
CA SER A 43 14.15 -12.43 -29.38
C SER A 43 13.16 -11.57 -28.60
N ILE A 44 12.09 -11.08 -29.24
CA ILE A 44 11.02 -10.35 -28.57
C ILE A 44 10.26 -11.26 -27.61
N ALA A 45 9.90 -12.47 -28.01
CA ALA A 45 9.20 -13.40 -27.13
C ALA A 45 10.03 -13.78 -25.88
N GLU A 46 11.35 -13.95 -26.02
CA GLU A 46 12.26 -14.18 -24.89
C GLU A 46 12.31 -12.95 -23.97
N LYS A 47 12.38 -11.74 -24.52
CA LYS A 47 12.35 -10.50 -23.74
C LYS A 47 11.02 -10.28 -23.03
N CYS A 48 9.88 -10.52 -23.69
CA CYS A 48 8.56 -10.41 -23.08
C CYS A 48 8.41 -11.40 -21.92
N LYS A 49 8.88 -12.64 -22.07
CA LYS A 49 8.88 -13.61 -20.97
C LYS A 49 9.72 -13.15 -19.78
N ALA A 50 10.91 -12.59 -20.04
CA ALA A 50 11.75 -12.05 -18.97
C ALA A 50 11.06 -10.89 -18.24
N ILE A 51 10.41 -9.98 -18.98
CA ILE A 51 9.65 -8.86 -18.40
C ILE A 51 8.45 -9.38 -17.60
N GLU A 52 7.68 -10.33 -18.12
CA GLU A 52 6.54 -10.93 -17.40
C GLU A 52 6.96 -11.62 -16.09
N GLU A 53 8.14 -12.26 -16.08
CA GLU A 53 8.69 -12.86 -14.86
C GLU A 53 9.12 -11.78 -13.84
N GLU A 54 9.76 -10.70 -14.31
CA GLU A 54 10.12 -9.56 -13.46
C GLU A 54 8.89 -8.83 -12.91
N GLU A 55 7.86 -8.61 -13.74
CA GLU A 55 6.61 -7.96 -13.35
C GLU A 55 5.88 -8.75 -12.26
N LYS A 56 5.81 -10.09 -12.36
CA LYS A 56 5.22 -10.94 -11.32
C LYS A 56 5.95 -10.78 -9.98
N VAL A 57 7.27 -10.77 -10.00
CA VAL A 57 8.08 -10.57 -8.78
C VAL A 57 7.86 -9.16 -8.21
N HIS A 58 7.73 -8.14 -9.06
CA HIS A 58 7.44 -6.79 -8.64
C HIS A 58 6.02 -6.64 -8.06
N GLU A 59 5.03 -7.29 -8.64
CA GLU A 59 3.66 -7.31 -8.14
C GLU A 59 3.56 -8.00 -6.77
N GLU A 60 4.24 -9.13 -6.58
CA GLU A 60 4.29 -9.83 -5.29
C GLU A 60 4.92 -8.94 -4.21
N LYS A 61 6.06 -8.31 -4.51
CA LYS A 61 6.70 -7.35 -3.59
C LYS A 61 5.80 -6.14 -3.31
N ALA A 62 5.04 -5.67 -4.29
CA ALA A 62 4.11 -4.57 -4.10
C ALA A 62 2.94 -4.96 -3.20
N ARG A 63 2.42 -6.19 -3.32
CA ARG A 63 1.39 -6.73 -2.42
C ARG A 63 1.91 -6.86 -1.00
N GLU A 64 3.09 -7.45 -0.81
CA GLU A 64 3.72 -7.58 0.51
C GLU A 64 3.90 -6.20 1.18
N LYS A 65 4.38 -5.19 0.44
CA LYS A 65 4.51 -3.82 0.96
C LYS A 65 3.17 -3.21 1.37
N ARG A 66 2.09 -3.48 0.61
CA ARG A 66 0.74 -3.00 0.95
C ARG A 66 0.22 -3.66 2.22
N GLU A 67 0.45 -4.95 2.38
CA GLU A 67 0.09 -5.71 3.58
C GLU A 67 0.86 -5.20 4.80
N GLN A 68 2.19 -5.02 4.67
CA GLN A 68 3.01 -4.44 5.72
C GLN A 68 2.57 -3.02 6.09
N ALA A 69 2.23 -2.19 5.10
CA ALA A 69 1.70 -0.85 5.34
C ALA A 69 0.34 -0.88 6.05
N ALA A 70 -0.54 -1.80 5.69
CA ALA A 70 -1.82 -2.00 6.37
C ALA A 70 -1.61 -2.42 7.83
N ILE A 71 -0.75 -3.39 8.10
CA ILE A 71 -0.39 -3.84 9.46
C ILE A 71 0.18 -2.66 10.27
N SER A 72 1.15 -1.93 9.70
CA SER A 72 1.76 -0.77 10.34
C SER A 72 0.72 0.30 10.70
N SER A 73 -0.23 0.57 9.79
CA SER A 73 -1.30 1.54 10.04
C SER A 73 -2.23 1.14 11.20
N VAL A 74 -2.54 -0.15 11.33
CA VAL A 74 -3.37 -0.68 12.42
C VAL A 74 -2.62 -0.61 13.74
N LEU A 75 -1.35 -1.03 13.76
CA LEU A 75 -0.51 -0.94 14.96
C LEU A 75 -0.35 0.49 15.45
N PHE A 76 -0.13 1.45 14.54
CA PHE A 76 -0.01 2.86 14.90
C PHE A 76 -1.30 3.41 15.52
N ARG A 77 -2.47 3.06 14.97
CA ARG A 77 -3.77 3.45 15.56
C ARG A 77 -3.97 2.84 16.95
N ALA A 78 -3.65 1.56 17.10
CA ALA A 78 -3.74 0.87 18.40
C ALA A 78 -2.82 1.52 19.45
N GLN A 79 -1.62 1.96 19.06
CA GLN A 79 -0.71 2.69 19.95
C GLN A 79 -1.30 4.03 20.39
N ILE A 80 -1.87 4.81 19.46
CA ILE A 80 -2.53 6.09 19.80
C ILE A 80 -3.68 5.87 20.79
N GLU A 81 -4.50 4.83 20.55
CA GLU A 81 -5.63 4.52 21.41
C GLU A 81 -5.17 4.05 22.80
N ALA A 82 -4.16 3.18 22.87
CA ALA A 82 -3.56 2.75 24.13
C ALA A 82 -2.99 3.94 24.92
N ASP A 83 -2.30 4.87 24.24
CA ASP A 83 -1.78 6.09 24.86
C ASP A 83 -2.88 6.99 25.39
N ARG A 84 -3.99 7.11 24.67
CA ARG A 84 -5.17 7.85 25.13
C ARG A 84 -5.76 7.22 26.40
N ILE A 85 -5.99 5.91 26.39
CA ILE A 85 -6.53 5.18 27.54
C ILE A 85 -5.61 5.35 28.75
N ARG A 86 -4.29 5.26 28.55
CA ARG A 86 -3.30 5.48 29.60
C ARG A 86 -3.41 6.87 30.20
N ARG A 87 -3.43 7.93 29.38
CA ARG A 87 -3.56 9.31 29.86
C ARG A 87 -4.87 9.56 30.60
N GLU A 88 -5.98 9.00 30.10
CA GLU A 88 -7.28 9.11 30.77
C GLU A 88 -7.28 8.39 32.14
N ALA A 89 -6.65 7.22 32.22
CA ALA A 89 -6.49 6.48 33.47
C ALA A 89 -5.59 7.22 34.47
N GLU A 90 -4.46 7.77 34.01
CA GLU A 90 -3.55 8.58 34.83
C GLU A 90 -4.26 9.83 35.36
N ALA A 91 -4.99 10.56 34.51
CA ALA A 91 -5.75 11.73 34.94
C ALA A 91 -6.83 11.38 35.98
N LYS A 92 -7.52 10.24 35.83
CA LYS A 92 -8.49 9.76 36.84
C LYS A 92 -7.79 9.39 38.14
N ALA A 93 -6.64 8.73 38.08
CA ALA A 93 -5.86 8.37 39.26
C ALA A 93 -5.38 9.62 40.02
N GLU A 94 -4.89 10.64 39.31
CA GLU A 94 -4.46 11.91 39.92
C GLU A 94 -5.64 12.67 40.54
N ARG A 95 -6.81 12.72 39.89
CA ARG A 95 -8.02 13.29 40.50
C ARG A 95 -8.40 12.58 41.80
N MET A 96 -8.35 11.24 41.80
CA MET A 96 -8.68 10.45 42.99
C MET A 96 -7.66 10.69 44.12
N LYS A 97 -6.37 10.80 43.81
CA LYS A 97 -5.33 11.15 44.79
C LYS A 97 -5.56 12.54 45.39
N ALA A 98 -5.87 13.53 44.56
CA ALA A 98 -6.14 14.89 45.01
C ALA A 98 -7.38 14.97 45.91
N GLU A 99 -8.45 14.24 45.58
CA GLU A 99 -9.64 14.14 46.42
C GLU A 99 -9.31 13.49 47.77
N ILE A 100 -8.56 12.39 47.78
CA ILE A 100 -8.13 11.73 49.02
C ILE A 100 -7.28 12.67 49.88
N ALA A 101 -6.39 13.47 49.29
CA ALA A 101 -5.60 14.46 50.01
C ALA A 101 -6.47 15.55 50.64
N ALA A 102 -7.41 16.13 49.88
CA ALA A 102 -8.34 17.14 50.40
C ALA A 102 -9.21 16.61 51.55
N ARG A 103 -9.66 15.36 51.47
CA ARG A 103 -10.39 14.71 52.58
C ARG A 103 -9.52 14.54 53.83
N LYS A 104 -8.23 14.22 53.68
CA LYS A 104 -7.28 14.17 54.81
C LYS A 104 -7.07 15.53 55.46
N GLU A 105 -7.18 16.61 54.69
CA GLU A 105 -7.14 18.00 55.17
C GLU A 105 -8.47 18.47 55.79
N GLY A 106 -9.49 17.60 55.85
CA GLY A 106 -10.80 17.91 56.44
C GLY A 106 -11.73 18.72 55.54
N ILE A 107 -11.38 18.89 54.26
CA ILE A 107 -12.21 19.60 53.29
C ILE A 107 -13.36 18.70 52.85
N SER A 108 -14.60 19.22 52.91
CA SER A 108 -15.77 18.49 52.45
C SER A 108 -15.77 18.34 50.91
N TYR A 109 -16.43 17.30 50.40
CA TYR A 109 -16.49 17.04 48.96
C TYR A 109 -17.04 18.24 48.15
N ASN A 110 -18.06 18.94 48.67
CA ASN A 110 -18.65 20.10 47.99
C ASN A 110 -17.65 21.26 47.89
N GLU A 111 -16.91 21.52 48.96
CA GLU A 111 -15.91 22.59 48.97
C GLU A 111 -14.71 22.28 48.05
N TYR A 112 -14.34 20.99 47.95
CA TYR A 112 -13.35 20.52 46.97
C TYR A 112 -13.81 20.76 45.51
N GLN A 113 -15.07 20.42 45.20
CA GLN A 113 -15.66 20.67 43.87
C GLN A 113 -15.78 22.16 43.54
N ASP A 114 -16.13 22.99 44.52
CA ASP A 114 -16.20 24.45 44.35
C ASP A 114 -14.82 25.06 44.08
N ARG A 115 -13.78 24.60 44.78
CA ARG A 115 -12.39 25.05 44.54
C ARG A 115 -11.91 24.68 43.14
N ILE A 116 -12.21 23.48 42.68
CA ILE A 116 -11.88 23.03 41.32
C ILE A 116 -12.61 23.88 40.28
N SER A 117 -13.91 24.11 40.48
CA SER A 117 -14.73 24.89 39.56
C SER A 117 -14.17 26.31 39.41
N ARG A 118 -13.88 26.97 40.54
CA ARG A 118 -13.25 28.30 40.57
C ARG A 118 -11.88 28.32 39.90
N ALA A 119 -11.04 27.31 40.14
CA ALA A 119 -9.71 27.21 39.52
C ALA A 119 -9.78 27.04 38.00
N MET A 120 -10.82 26.38 37.48
CA MET A 120 -11.09 26.25 36.04
C MET A 120 -11.85 27.45 35.44
N GLY A 121 -12.16 28.48 36.24
CA GLY A 121 -12.90 29.67 35.79
C GLY A 121 -14.40 29.46 35.67
N TYR A 122 -14.92 28.28 36.04
CA TYR A 122 -16.34 28.08 36.23
C TYR A 122 -16.73 28.72 37.56
N GLY A 123 -17.56 29.77 37.54
CA GLY A 123 -18.04 30.45 38.75
C GLY A 123 -18.71 29.46 39.72
N CYS A 124 -18.84 29.85 41.00
CA CYS A 124 -19.60 29.05 41.96
C CYS A 124 -21.01 28.82 41.39
N GLY A 125 -21.36 27.56 41.12
CA GLY A 125 -22.64 27.17 40.55
C GLY A 125 -23.78 27.35 41.55
N LEU A 126 -24.09 28.58 41.93
CA LEU A 126 -25.38 28.96 42.47
C LEU A 126 -26.29 29.12 41.24
N TYR A 127 -27.02 28.06 40.90
CA TYR A 127 -28.15 28.17 39.98
C TYR A 127 -29.20 29.07 40.64
N CYS A 128 -29.19 30.36 40.27
CA CYS A 128 -30.29 31.27 40.52
C CYS A 128 -31.32 31.02 39.42
N GLY A 129 -32.23 30.06 39.63
CA GLY A 129 -33.36 29.86 38.72
C GLY A 129 -34.30 31.05 38.75
N ASP A 130 -34.72 31.53 37.58
CA ASP A 130 -35.92 32.36 37.38
C ASP A 130 -37.19 31.52 37.51
#